data_AF-J9ALD4-F1
#
_entry.id   AF-J9ALD4-F1
#
_cell.length_a   1.000
_cell.length_b   1.000
_cell.length_c   1.000
_cell.angle_alpha   90.00
_cell.angle_beta   90.00
_cell.angle_gamma   90.00
#
_symmetry.space_group_name_H-M   'P 1'
#
loop_
_entity.id
_entity.type
_entity.pdbx_description
1 polymer ?
#
loop_
_entity_poly.entity_id
_entity_poly.type
_entity_poly.pdbx_seq_one_letter_code
_entity_poly.pdbx_strand_id
1 'polypeptide(L)'
;MSRSVDDLGLQQPSIPTGGSDGVDGLIDIYNSSTVEVKNLLANECNVLFECRCCGNIFRSSLNYLTHKRVYCRTLRSTVASAFSAVALDFAEKALAGKHFL
;
A
#
# COMPACT_ATOMS: atom_id res chain seq x y z
N MET A 1 -21.28 -8.88 -35.92
CA MET A 1 -20.07 -9.60 -35.47
C MET A 1 -19.37 -8.73 -34.46
N SER A 2 -19.49 -9.07 -33.18
CA SER A 2 -18.81 -8.35 -32.09
C SER A 2 -17.32 -8.64 -32.23
N ARG A 3 -16.51 -7.63 -32.56
CA ARG A 3 -15.06 -7.77 -32.42
C ARG A 3 -14.81 -8.01 -30.94
N SER A 4 -14.32 -9.19 -30.59
CA SER A 4 -13.68 -9.42 -29.30
C SER A 4 -12.54 -8.42 -29.25
N VAL A 5 -12.76 -7.30 -28.56
CA VAL A 5 -11.65 -6.43 -28.19
C VAL A 5 -10.95 -7.23 -27.12
N ASP A 6 -9.89 -7.93 -27.52
CA ASP A 6 -9.04 -8.60 -26.55
C ASP A 6 -8.66 -7.55 -25.51
N ASP A 7 -8.89 -7.84 -24.23
CA ASP A 7 -8.46 -6.98 -23.14
C ASP A 7 -6.93 -7.07 -23.05
N LEU A 8 -6.26 -6.40 -24.00
CA LEU A 8 -4.82 -6.38 -24.17
C LEU A 8 -4.13 -5.85 -22.91
N GLY A 9 -4.86 -5.08 -22.07
CA GLY A 9 -4.38 -4.59 -20.79
C GLY A 9 -4.03 -5.72 -19.82
N LEU A 10 -4.80 -6.82 -19.83
CA LEU A 10 -4.53 -7.99 -18.98
C LEU A 10 -3.31 -8.80 -19.42
N GLN A 11 -2.83 -8.61 -20.64
CA GLN A 11 -1.69 -9.34 -21.20
C GLN A 11 -0.35 -8.61 -21.00
N GLN A 12 -0.37 -7.37 -20.55
CA GLN A 12 0.86 -6.62 -20.31
C GLN A 12 1.45 -7.03 -18.95
N PRO A 13 2.69 -7.54 -18.91
CA PRO A 13 3.37 -7.76 -17.64
C PRO A 13 3.53 -6.43 -16.93
N SER A 14 3.28 -6.42 -15.61
CA SER A 14 3.56 -5.24 -14.80
C SER A 14 5.04 -4.88 -14.95
N ILE A 15 5.32 -3.63 -15.31
CA ILE A 15 6.70 -3.16 -15.44
C ILE A 15 7.33 -3.16 -14.03
N PRO A 16 8.44 -3.89 -13.81
CA PRO A 16 9.11 -3.89 -12.52
C PRO A 16 9.60 -2.47 -12.23
N THR A 17 8.90 -1.78 -11.34
CA THR A 17 9.24 -0.43 -10.92
C THR A 17 10.09 -0.58 -9.66
N GLY A 18 11.40 -0.33 -9.74
CA GLY A 18 12.31 -0.40 -8.59
C GLY A 18 12.18 0.77 -7.60
N GLY A 19 10.99 1.38 -7.52
CA GLY A 19 10.71 2.60 -6.76
C GLY A 19 10.08 2.34 -5.40
N SER A 20 9.91 3.42 -4.63
CA SER A 20 9.12 3.43 -3.39
C SER A 20 7.71 2.89 -3.65
N ASP A 21 7.31 1.82 -2.95
CA ASP A 21 5.97 1.25 -3.12
C ASP A 21 4.91 2.09 -2.38
N GLY A 22 3.71 2.18 -2.94
CA GLY A 22 2.55 2.78 -2.28
C GLY A 22 2.39 4.28 -2.49
N VAL A 23 1.91 4.99 -1.46
CA VAL A 23 1.50 6.40 -1.60
C VAL A 23 2.71 7.31 -1.83
N ASP A 24 3.83 7.05 -1.15
CA ASP A 24 5.05 7.86 -1.29
C ASP A 24 5.60 7.79 -2.72
N GLY A 25 5.67 6.58 -3.31
CA GLY A 25 6.08 6.44 -4.71
C GLY A 25 5.14 7.10 -5.71
N LEU A 26 3.83 7.06 -5.47
CA LEU A 26 2.88 7.78 -6.31
C LEU A 26 3.12 9.30 -6.26
N ILE A 27 3.39 9.83 -5.07
CA ILE A 27 3.71 11.26 -4.88
C ILE A 27 5.05 11.61 -5.57
N ASP A 28 6.07 10.78 -5.39
CA ASP A 28 7.39 10.97 -5.99
C ASP A 28 7.32 10.97 -7.52
N ILE A 29 6.62 9.99 -8.11
CA ILE A 29 6.38 9.91 -9.55
C ILE A 29 5.61 11.15 -10.00
N TYR A 30 4.50 11.50 -9.34
CA TYR A 30 3.71 12.64 -9.74
C TYR A 30 4.55 13.93 -9.74
N ASN A 31 5.38 14.16 -8.72
CA ASN A 31 6.17 15.38 -8.60
C ASN A 31 7.32 15.44 -9.62
N SER A 32 8.02 14.33 -9.85
CA SER A 32 9.20 14.24 -10.73
C SER A 32 8.88 14.04 -12.22
N SER A 33 7.62 13.75 -12.55
CA SER A 33 7.18 13.44 -13.91
C SER A 33 7.07 14.65 -14.85
N THR A 34 7.09 14.34 -16.15
CA THR A 34 6.80 15.28 -17.24
C THR A 34 5.35 15.79 -17.17
N VAL A 35 5.07 16.90 -17.87
CA VAL A 35 3.71 17.48 -17.94
C VAL A 35 2.70 16.49 -18.50
N GLU A 36 3.09 15.72 -19.53
CA GLU A 36 2.25 14.67 -20.12
C GLU A 36 1.84 13.62 -19.09
N VAL A 37 2.81 13.07 -18.35
CA VAL A 37 2.54 12.03 -17.34
C VAL A 37 1.69 12.58 -16.18
N LYS A 38 1.95 13.82 -15.75
CA LYS A 38 1.10 14.50 -14.76
C LYS A 38 -0.35 14.63 -15.23
N ASN A 39 -0.55 14.98 -16.50
CA ASN A 39 -1.88 15.08 -17.10
C ASN A 39 -2.59 13.72 -17.12
N LEU A 40 -1.88 12.65 -17.52
CA LEU A 40 -2.43 11.28 -17.50
C LEU A 40 -2.84 10.87 -16.08
N LEU A 41 -1.97 11.08 -15.09
CA LEU A 41 -2.25 10.74 -13.69
C LEU A 41 -3.40 11.56 -13.10
N ALA A 42 -3.56 12.83 -13.49
CA ALA A 42 -4.57 13.71 -12.94
C ALA A 42 -5.95 13.56 -13.59
N ASN A 43 -5.99 13.30 -14.90
CA ASN A 43 -7.23 13.40 -15.69
C ASN A 43 -7.71 12.06 -16.25
N GLU A 44 -6.81 11.11 -16.49
CA GLU A 44 -7.12 9.83 -17.13
C GLU A 44 -7.03 8.63 -16.16
N CYS A 45 -6.62 8.87 -14.91
CA CYS A 45 -6.39 7.83 -13.92
C CYS A 45 -7.30 7.99 -12.69
N ASN A 46 -7.84 6.87 -12.20
CA ASN A 46 -8.54 6.81 -10.92
C ASN A 46 -7.64 6.14 -9.86
N VAL A 47 -7.47 6.80 -8.72
CA VAL A 47 -6.79 6.20 -7.57
C VAL A 47 -7.78 5.33 -6.78
N LEU A 48 -7.42 4.06 -6.62
CA LEU A 48 -8.19 3.10 -5.83
C LEU A 48 -7.44 2.75 -4.55
N PHE A 49 -8.14 2.77 -3.42
CA PHE A 49 -7.61 2.40 -2.12
C PHE A 49 -8.01 0.96 -1.80
N GLU A 50 -7.05 0.07 -1.65
CA GLU A 50 -7.30 -1.31 -1.21
C GLU A 50 -7.05 -1.45 0.29
N CYS A 51 -8.02 -2.04 1.00
CA CYS A 51 -7.82 -2.41 2.39
C CYS A 51 -6.99 -3.69 2.50
N ARG A 52 -5.74 -3.56 2.95
CA ARG A 52 -4.80 -4.69 3.17
C ARG A 52 -5.28 -5.76 4.16
N CYS A 53 -6.39 -5.55 4.86
CA CYS A 53 -6.94 -6.52 5.82
C CYS A 53 -8.06 -7.38 5.23
N CYS A 54 -8.87 -6.83 4.33
CA CYS A 54 -10.02 -7.54 3.77
C CYS A 54 -10.09 -7.54 2.23
N GLY A 55 -9.17 -6.86 1.55
CA GLY A 55 -9.13 -6.76 0.08
C GLY A 55 -10.21 -5.85 -0.53
N ASN A 56 -11.07 -5.21 0.27
CA ASN A 56 -12.06 -4.29 -0.27
C ASN A 56 -11.40 -3.07 -0.93
N ILE A 57 -11.92 -2.68 -2.09
CA ILE A 57 -11.39 -1.58 -2.92
C ILE A 57 -12.37 -0.39 -2.85
N PHE A 58 -11.82 0.81 -2.65
CA PHE A 58 -12.59 2.04 -2.49
C PHE A 58 -12.11 3.11 -3.48
N ARG A 59 -13.07 3.81 -4.10
CA ARG A 59 -12.79 4.99 -4.96
C ARG A 59 -12.60 6.30 -4.18
N SER A 60 -12.97 6.30 -2.90
CA SER A 60 -12.94 7.48 -2.04
C SER A 60 -12.09 7.20 -0.82
N SER A 61 -11.16 8.10 -0.53
CA SER A 61 -10.32 8.06 0.67
C SER A 61 -11.16 8.12 1.94
N LEU A 62 -12.23 8.92 1.97
CA LEU A 62 -13.16 9.02 3.10
C LEU A 62 -13.87 7.69 3.37
N ASN A 63 -14.31 7.00 2.32
CA ASN A 63 -14.98 5.71 2.46
C ASN A 63 -14.00 4.65 2.96
N TYR A 64 -12.77 4.63 2.42
CA TYR A 64 -11.71 3.76 2.91
C TYR A 64 -11.39 4.03 4.39
N LEU A 65 -11.24 5.28 4.80
CA LEU A 65 -10.94 5.65 6.19
C LEU A 65 -12.09 5.28 7.14
N THR A 66 -13.34 5.54 6.73
CA THR A 66 -14.53 5.14 7.49
C THR A 66 -14.59 3.63 7.63
N HIS A 67 -14.35 2.90 6.54
CA HIS A 67 -14.20 1.45 6.55
C HIS A 67 -13.15 0.99 7.56
N LYS A 68 -11.94 1.57 7.52
CA LYS A 68 -10.83 1.16 8.38
C LYS A 68 -11.05 1.49 9.85
N ARG A 69 -11.68 2.63 10.15
CA ARG A 69 -11.94 3.09 11.53
C ARG A 69 -13.11 2.38 12.17
N VAL A 70 -14.18 2.10 11.41
CA VAL A 70 -15.46 1.64 11.99
C VAL A 70 -15.69 0.15 11.78
N TYR A 71 -15.35 -0.39 10.61
CA TYR A 71 -15.76 -1.73 10.18
C TYR A 71 -14.60 -2.74 10.20
N CYS A 72 -13.51 -2.49 9.45
CA CYS A 72 -12.36 -3.39 9.36
C CYS A 72 -11.25 -2.98 10.34
N ARG A 73 -11.56 -3.13 11.63
CA ARG A 73 -10.73 -2.69 12.75
C ARG A 73 -9.48 -3.54 12.99
N THR A 74 -9.38 -4.71 12.34
CA THR A 74 -8.18 -5.56 12.42
C THR A 74 -6.97 -4.76 11.98
N LEU A 75 -6.00 -4.54 12.87
CA LEU A 75 -4.74 -3.91 12.48
C LEU A 75 -4.01 -4.85 11.52
N ARG A 76 -3.42 -4.28 10.47
CA ARG A 76 -2.50 -5.06 9.63
C ARG A 76 -1.24 -5.27 10.45
N SER A 77 -1.10 -6.44 11.06
CA SER A 77 0.22 -6.91 11.47
C SER A 77 0.93 -7.36 10.19
N THR A 78 2.02 -6.68 9.82
CA THR A 78 3.00 -7.36 8.99
C THR A 78 3.72 -8.34 9.91
N VAL A 79 4.00 -9.54 9.41
CA VAL A 79 4.80 -10.52 10.16
C VAL A 79 6.11 -9.88 10.63
N ALA A 80 6.70 -8.99 9.83
CA ALA A 80 7.84 -8.15 10.22
C ALA A 80 7.58 -7.29 11.48
N SER A 81 6.44 -6.58 11.56
CA SER A 81 6.09 -5.82 12.78
C SER A 81 5.78 -6.69 13.99
N ALA A 82 5.26 -7.90 13.79
CA ALA A 82 5.10 -8.87 14.89
C ALA A 82 6.47 -9.36 15.39
N PHE A 83 7.38 -9.69 14.48
CA PHE A 83 8.75 -10.04 14.83
C PHE A 83 9.49 -8.91 15.52
N SER A 84 9.34 -7.67 15.06
CA SER A 84 9.98 -6.53 15.72
C SER A 84 9.47 -6.33 17.14
N ALA A 85 8.16 -6.46 17.37
CA ALA A 85 7.59 -6.37 18.71
C ALA A 85 8.12 -7.47 19.65
N VAL A 86 8.21 -8.71 19.15
CA VAL A 86 8.78 -9.84 19.91
C VAL A 86 10.27 -9.62 20.17
N ALA A 87 11.04 -9.19 19.16
CA ALA A 87 12.46 -8.90 19.31
C ALA A 87 12.72 -7.76 20.32
N LEU A 88 11.83 -6.75 20.36
CA LEU A 88 11.90 -5.66 21.34
C LEU A 88 11.64 -6.17 22.76
N ASP A 89 10.61 -6.99 22.97
CA ASP A 89 10.33 -7.62 24.27
C ASP A 89 11.50 -8.49 24.77
N PHE A 90 12.13 -9.24 23.86
CA PHE A 90 13.35 -10.00 24.19
C PHE A 90 14.53 -9.08 24.56
N ALA A 91 14.74 -7.99 23.82
CA ALA A 91 15.81 -7.04 24.10
C ALA A 91 15.61 -6.33 25.45
N GLU A 92 14.38 -5.92 25.78
CA GLU A 92 14.03 -5.30 27.05
C GLU A 92 14.28 -6.23 28.24
N LYS A 93 13.88 -7.51 28.15
CA LYS A 93 14.14 -8.52 29.18
C LYS A 93 15.64 -8.79 29.37
N ALA A 94 16.41 -8.84 28.28
CA ALA A 94 17.85 -9.03 28.34
C ALA A 94 18.59 -7.86 29.01
N LEU A 95 18.10 -6.62 28.84
CA LEU A 95 18.65 -5.43 29.51
C LEU A 95 18.26 -5.39 30.98
N ALA A 96 17.03 -5.76 31.34
CA ALA A 96 16.58 -5.82 32.73
C ALA A 96 17.41 -6.82 33.57
N GLY A 97 17.80 -7.95 32.99
CA GLY A 97 18.64 -8.95 33.66
C GLY A 97 20.10 -8.51 33.90
N LYS A 98 20.60 -7.50 33.17
CA LYS A 98 21.97 -6.99 33.32
C LYS A 98 22.12 -5.97 34.45
N HIS A 99 21.03 -5.47 35.03
CA HIS A 99 21.10 -4.52 36.15
C HIS A 99 21.29 -5.20 37.53
N PHE A 100 21.54 -6.52 37.55
CA PHE A 100 21.72 -7.30 38.77
C PHE A 100 23.08 -8.02 38.89
N LEU A 101 24.04 -7.66 38.04
CA LEU A 101 25.46 -8.01 38.19
C LEU A 101 26.28 -6.73 38.40
#